data_AF-S5XNG6-F1
#
_entry.id   AF-S5XNG6-F1
#
_cell.length_a   1.000
_cell.length_b   1.000
_cell.length_c   1.000
_cell.angle_alpha   90.00
_cell.angle_beta   90.00
_cell.angle_gamma   90.00
#
_symmetry.space_group_name_H-M   'P 1'
#
loop_
_entity.id
_entity.type
_entity.pdbx_description
1 polymer ?
#
loop_
_entity_poly.entity_id
_entity_poly.type
_entity_poly.pdbx_seq_one_letter_code
_entity_poly.pdbx_strand_id
1 'polypeptide(L)'
;MVNEITPFPGARQIAALPTSGPHRARPATPPPQGGENRARRLRSEPPSEGFGAILEAGLGQVRLPSAIELVAALEAARDHAGMADQAVPGLGRLVAAVIEDETRKLSRYLDLQGL
;
A
#
# COMPACT_ATOMS: atom_id res chain seq x y z
N MET A 1 -22.65 31.60 14.65
CA MET A 1 -21.29 31.41 15.19
C MET A 1 -20.49 30.76 14.08
N VAL A 2 -19.50 31.46 13.55
CA VAL A 2 -18.77 31.10 12.32
C VAL A 2 -17.52 30.36 12.76
N ASN A 3 -17.38 29.09 12.38
CA ASN A 3 -16.18 28.30 12.69
C ASN A 3 -15.13 28.56 11.60
N GLU A 4 -14.14 29.37 11.93
CA GLU A 4 -12.95 29.60 11.12
C GLU A 4 -12.04 28.38 11.20
N ILE A 5 -11.97 27.60 10.11
CA ILE A 5 -11.01 26.49 9.96
C ILE A 5 -9.74 27.09 9.38
N THR A 6 -8.69 27.21 10.20
CA THR A 6 -7.36 27.63 9.75
C THR A 6 -6.71 26.49 8.95
N PRO A 7 -6.35 26.69 7.66
CA PRO A 7 -5.64 25.66 6.90
C PRO A 7 -4.19 25.53 7.38
N PHE A 8 -3.70 24.28 7.41
CA PHE A 8 -2.29 23.96 7.67
C PHE A 8 -1.38 24.61 6.62
N PRO A 9 -0.26 25.25 7.00
CA PRO A 9 0.69 25.79 6.04
C PRO A 9 1.44 24.65 5.34
N GLY A 10 1.35 24.65 4.00
CA GLY A 10 1.96 23.65 3.12
C GLY A 10 3.47 23.52 3.34
N ALA A 11 3.95 22.26 3.25
CA ALA A 11 5.36 21.94 3.30
C ALA A 11 6.12 22.68 2.18
N ARG A 12 7.06 23.54 2.59
CA ARG A 12 7.97 24.26 1.70
C ARG A 12 8.82 23.25 0.92
N GLN A 13 8.72 23.32 -0.41
CA GLN A 13 9.66 22.71 -1.33
C GLN A 13 11.06 23.27 -1.05
N ILE A 14 12.01 22.41 -0.69
CA ILE A 14 13.42 22.77 -0.65
C ILE A 14 13.98 22.45 -2.03
N ALA A 15 14.04 23.47 -2.88
CA ALA A 15 14.73 23.42 -4.15
C ALA A 15 16.19 23.89 -3.99
N ALA A 16 17.05 23.19 -4.72
CA ALA A 16 18.37 23.56 -5.23
C ALA A 16 19.62 23.41 -4.31
N LEU A 17 20.60 22.63 -4.82
CA LEU A 17 21.80 23.21 -5.42
C LEU A 17 22.56 22.17 -6.28
N PRO A 18 22.87 22.45 -7.56
CA PRO A 18 23.76 21.64 -8.38
C PRO A 18 25.23 22.01 -8.11
N THR A 19 26.07 21.04 -7.76
CA THR A 19 27.51 21.24 -7.64
C THR A 19 28.18 20.96 -8.98
N SER A 20 28.44 22.02 -9.74
CA SER A 20 29.30 22.02 -10.92
C SER A 20 30.78 22.09 -10.51
N GLY A 21 31.56 21.07 -10.86
CA GLY A 21 33.03 21.11 -10.87
C GLY A 21 33.56 20.85 -12.29
N PRO A 22 34.55 21.61 -12.79
CA PRO A 22 34.96 21.56 -14.20
C PRO A 22 36.11 20.58 -14.42
N HIS A 23 35.98 19.65 -15.36
CA HIS A 23 37.13 19.11 -16.08
C HIS A 23 36.78 18.85 -17.56
N ARG A 24 37.69 19.31 -18.42
CA ARG A 24 37.56 19.51 -19.85
C ARG A 24 37.98 18.25 -20.64
N ALA A 25 37.07 17.81 -21.51
CA ALA A 25 37.18 17.13 -22.81
C ALA A 25 38.37 16.20 -23.16
N ARG A 26 38.02 15.02 -23.71
CA ARG A 26 38.59 14.52 -24.98
C ARG A 26 37.57 13.66 -25.76
N PRO A 27 37.39 13.87 -27.08
CA PRO A 27 36.46 13.10 -27.92
C PRO A 27 37.16 11.87 -28.54
N ALA A 28 36.41 10.78 -28.71
CA ALA A 28 36.75 9.70 -29.64
C ALA A 28 35.47 9.20 -30.32
N THR A 29 35.45 9.28 -31.65
CA THR A 29 34.40 8.86 -32.58
C THR A 29 34.32 7.33 -32.72
N PRO A 30 33.17 6.75 -33.16
CA PRO A 30 32.83 5.33 -33.10
C PRO A 30 33.13 4.56 -34.40
N PRO A 31 33.01 3.21 -34.43
CA PRO A 31 32.19 2.57 -35.49
C PRO A 31 31.46 1.27 -34.98
N PRO A 32 30.79 0.43 -35.82
CA PRO A 32 29.33 0.43 -35.97
C PRO A 32 28.64 -0.94 -35.73
N GLN A 33 27.31 -0.86 -35.55
CA GLN A 33 26.24 -1.82 -35.89
C GLN A 33 26.38 -3.32 -35.60
N GLY A 34 25.38 -3.84 -34.88
CA GLY A 34 24.95 -5.23 -35.01
C GLY A 34 23.97 -5.67 -33.93
N GLY A 35 22.76 -6.06 -34.34
CA GLY A 35 21.95 -7.03 -33.60
C GLY A 35 20.90 -6.48 -32.63
N GLU A 36 19.73 -6.14 -33.17
CA GLU A 36 18.49 -6.83 -32.79
C GLU A 36 18.28 -7.13 -31.29
N ASN A 37 17.76 -6.16 -30.55
CA ASN A 37 16.89 -6.43 -29.39
C ASN A 37 15.85 -5.31 -29.19
N ARG A 38 15.36 -4.73 -30.30
CA ARG A 38 14.31 -3.71 -30.32
C ARG A 38 12.90 -4.27 -30.10
N ALA A 39 12.73 -5.56 -29.80
CA ALA A 39 11.42 -6.20 -29.84
C ALA A 39 11.16 -7.22 -28.72
N ARG A 40 11.54 -6.98 -27.46
CA ARG A 40 11.06 -7.88 -26.39
C ARG A 40 11.15 -7.36 -24.95
N ARG A 41 10.55 -6.21 -24.62
CA ARG A 41 10.08 -5.94 -23.24
C ARG A 41 9.15 -4.74 -23.08
N LEU A 42 8.48 -4.31 -24.15
CA LEU A 42 7.17 -3.70 -24.00
C LEU A 42 6.16 -4.84 -23.80
N ARG A 43 6.24 -5.53 -22.66
CA ARG A 43 4.99 -5.96 -22.05
C ARG A 43 4.41 -4.65 -21.53
N SER A 44 3.68 -3.98 -22.41
CA SER A 44 2.69 -3.01 -22.00
C SER A 44 1.74 -3.81 -21.13
N GLU A 45 2.05 -3.90 -19.83
CA GLU A 45 1.02 -4.24 -18.89
C GLU A 45 -0.05 -3.18 -19.14
N PRO A 46 -1.29 -3.58 -19.44
CA PRO A 46 -2.35 -2.59 -19.59
C PRO A 46 -2.31 -1.75 -18.31
N PRO A 47 -2.42 -0.41 -18.38
CA PRO A 47 -2.64 0.36 -17.18
C PRO A 47 -3.86 -0.30 -16.53
N SER A 48 -3.70 -0.81 -15.30
CA SER A 48 -4.77 -1.50 -14.59
C SER A 48 -5.79 -0.46 -14.13
N GLU A 49 -6.36 0.28 -15.07
CA GLU A 49 -7.36 1.32 -14.83
C GLU A 49 -8.51 0.72 -14.01
N GLY A 50 -8.56 1.08 -12.74
CA GLY A 50 -9.46 0.49 -11.78
C GLY A 50 -8.95 0.61 -10.34
N PHE A 51 -9.78 0.18 -9.39
CA PHE A 51 -9.44 0.20 -7.96
C PHE A 51 -8.15 -0.58 -7.65
N GLY A 52 -7.85 -1.63 -8.42
CA GLY A 52 -6.62 -2.40 -8.33
C GLY A 52 -5.34 -1.56 -8.50
N ALA A 53 -5.26 -0.72 -9.55
CA ALA A 53 -4.11 0.19 -9.73
C ALA A 53 -3.98 1.20 -8.58
N ILE A 54 -5.11 1.69 -8.07
CA ILE A 54 -5.11 2.69 -6.99
C ILE A 54 -4.54 2.05 -5.72
N LEU A 55 -4.93 0.82 -5.42
CA LEU A 55 -4.37 0.07 -4.29
C LEU A 55 -2.89 -0.24 -4.50
N GLU A 56 -2.48 -0.68 -5.69
CA GLU A 56 -1.08 -0.98 -5.99
C GLU A 56 -0.19 0.28 -5.92
N ALA A 57 -0.68 1.42 -6.39
CA ALA A 57 0.04 2.69 -6.31
C ALA A 57 0.11 3.23 -4.87
N GLY A 58 -0.93 3.04 -4.06
CA GLY A 58 -1.01 3.55 -2.69
C GLY A 58 -0.34 2.66 -1.64
N LEU A 59 -0.42 1.33 -1.80
CA LEU A 59 0.12 0.34 -0.87
C LEU A 59 1.45 -0.25 -1.36
N GLY A 60 1.79 -0.10 -2.63
CA GLY A 60 2.91 -0.82 -3.25
C GLY A 60 2.58 -2.29 -3.48
N GLN A 61 3.61 -3.13 -3.57
CA GLN A 61 3.49 -4.59 -3.69
C GLN A 61 3.11 -5.21 -2.32
N VAL A 62 1.92 -4.89 -1.82
CA VAL A 62 1.38 -5.50 -0.60
C VAL A 62 0.57 -6.73 -0.99
N ARG A 63 1.05 -7.89 -0.55
CA ARG A 63 0.28 -9.13 -0.61
C ARG A 63 -0.76 -9.08 0.50
N LEU A 64 -2.01 -8.81 0.15
CA LEU A 64 -3.12 -8.90 1.08
C LEU A 64 -3.37 -10.37 1.44
N PRO A 65 -3.73 -10.69 2.70
CA PRO A 65 -4.09 -12.04 3.08
C PRO A 65 -5.34 -12.50 2.33
N SER A 66 -5.41 -13.79 2.01
CA SER A 66 -6.62 -14.44 1.51
C SER A 66 -7.73 -14.43 2.56
N ALA A 67 -8.98 -14.60 2.13
CA ALA A 67 -10.12 -14.61 3.04
C ALA A 67 -10.02 -15.71 4.11
N ILE A 68 -9.46 -16.88 3.77
CA ILE A 68 -9.22 -17.98 4.73
C ILE A 68 -8.16 -17.56 5.76
N GLU A 69 -7.07 -16.93 5.32
CA GLU A 69 -6.04 -16.41 6.22
C GLU A 69 -6.60 -15.33 7.17
N LEU A 70 -7.54 -14.50 6.70
CA LEU A 70 -8.23 -13.52 7.53
C LEU A 70 -9.15 -14.16 8.58
N VAL A 71 -9.90 -15.22 8.22
CA VAL A 71 -10.71 -15.98 9.20
C VAL A 71 -9.82 -16.53 10.30
N ALA A 72 -8.73 -17.21 9.93
CA ALA A 72 -7.78 -17.77 10.90
C ALA A 72 -7.14 -16.68 11.78
N ALA A 73 -6.81 -15.52 11.20
CA ALA A 73 -6.26 -14.39 11.96
C ALA A 73 -7.28 -13.83 12.97
N LEU A 74 -8.55 -13.73 12.61
CA LEU A 74 -9.62 -13.28 13.52
C LEU A 74 -9.86 -14.27 14.66
N GLU A 75 -9.83 -15.58 14.38
CA GLU A 75 -9.91 -16.63 15.40
C GLU A 75 -8.74 -16.53 16.38
N ALA A 76 -7.50 -16.43 15.87
CA ALA A 76 -6.31 -16.25 16.71
C ALA A 76 -6.36 -14.95 17.52
N ALA A 77 -6.85 -13.85 16.94
CA ALA A 77 -7.01 -12.59 17.66
C ALA A 77 -8.00 -12.70 18.83
N ARG A 78 -9.01 -13.57 18.71
CA ARG A 78 -10.04 -13.77 19.75
C ARG A 78 -9.44 -14.32 21.04
N ASP A 79 -8.47 -15.22 20.94
CA ASP A 79 -7.77 -15.78 22.09
C ASP A 79 -7.02 -14.71 22.91
N HIS A 80 -6.65 -13.61 22.28
CA HIS A 80 -5.93 -12.51 22.91
C HIS A 80 -6.83 -11.45 23.55
N ALA A 81 -8.15 -11.49 23.30
CA ALA A 81 -9.09 -10.51 23.86
C ALA A 81 -9.11 -10.53 25.40
N GLY A 82 -8.97 -11.71 26.01
CA GLY A 82 -8.85 -11.85 27.46
C GLY A 82 -7.57 -11.22 28.02
N MET A 83 -6.44 -11.34 27.31
CA MET A 83 -5.19 -10.69 27.68
C MET A 83 -5.28 -9.16 27.56
N ALA A 84 -6.00 -8.66 26.55
CA ALA A 84 -6.24 -7.23 26.40
C ALA A 84 -7.05 -6.65 27.56
N ASP A 85 -8.04 -7.39 28.08
CA ASP A 85 -8.82 -6.96 29.24
C ASP A 85 -7.99 -6.93 30.54
N GLN A 86 -7.08 -7.89 30.69
CA GLN A 86 -6.15 -7.92 31.83
C GLN A 86 -5.16 -6.75 31.80
N ALA A 87 -4.72 -6.34 30.61
CA ALA A 87 -3.83 -5.20 30.44
C ALA A 87 -4.55 -3.87 30.66
N VAL A 88 -5.77 -3.72 30.13
CA VAL A 88 -6.60 -2.53 30.27
C VAL A 88 -8.06 -2.96 30.49
N PRO A 89 -8.63 -2.73 31.69
CA PRO A 89 -10.00 -3.14 31.98
C PRO A 89 -11.00 -2.56 30.97
N GLY A 90 -11.80 -3.43 30.35
CA GLY A 90 -12.79 -3.07 29.34
C GLY A 90 -12.26 -3.07 27.90
N LEU A 91 -10.94 -3.08 27.67
CA LEU A 91 -10.37 -3.14 26.32
C LEU A 91 -10.69 -4.48 25.64
N GLY A 92 -10.69 -5.59 26.39
CA GLY A 92 -11.01 -6.89 25.83
C GLY A 92 -12.42 -6.97 25.26
N ARG A 93 -13.37 -6.23 25.84
CA ARG A 93 -14.75 -6.13 25.32
C ARG A 93 -14.79 -5.39 23.99
N LEU A 94 -14.03 -4.29 23.88
CA LEU A 94 -13.92 -3.54 22.62
C LEU A 94 -13.27 -4.41 21.54
N VAL A 95 -12.17 -5.09 21.87
CA VAL A 95 -11.47 -6.01 20.96
C VAL A 95 -12.41 -7.12 20.50
N ALA A 96 -13.14 -7.75 21.43
CA ALA A 96 -14.12 -8.79 21.10
C ALA A 96 -15.23 -8.27 20.17
N ALA A 97 -15.75 -7.06 20.42
CA ALA A 97 -16.79 -6.46 19.59
C ALA A 97 -16.29 -6.17 18.16
N VAL A 98 -15.06 -5.65 18.04
CA VAL A 98 -14.42 -5.41 16.74
C VAL A 98 -14.20 -6.73 16.00
N ILE A 99 -13.67 -7.76 16.66
CA ILE A 99 -13.47 -9.07 16.05
C ILE A 99 -14.81 -9.63 15.55
N GLU A 100 -15.87 -9.53 16.34
CA GLU A 100 -17.19 -10.03 15.93
C GLU A 100 -17.76 -9.26 14.72
N ASP A 101 -17.55 -7.94 14.66
CA ASP A 101 -17.96 -7.11 13.53
C ASP A 101 -17.18 -7.47 12.26
N GLU A 102 -15.86 -7.62 12.35
CA GLU A 102 -15.01 -8.01 11.22
C GLU A 102 -15.29 -9.44 10.74
N THR A 103 -15.54 -10.38 11.65
CA THR A 103 -16.00 -11.73 11.28
C THR A 103 -17.31 -11.66 10.50
N ARG A 104 -18.28 -10.86 10.96
CA ARG A 104 -19.56 -10.68 10.24
C ARG A 104 -19.37 -10.08 8.85
N LYS A 105 -18.50 -9.07 8.69
CA LYS A 105 -18.19 -8.48 7.38
C LYS A 105 -17.55 -9.50 6.45
N LEU A 106 -16.60 -10.27 6.96
CA LEU A 106 -15.89 -11.28 6.19
C LEU A 106 -16.81 -12.42 5.76
N SER A 107 -17.68 -12.91 6.65
CA SER A 107 -18.69 -13.92 6.29
C SER A 107 -19.60 -13.43 5.17
N ARG A 108 -20.14 -12.21 5.29
CA ARG A 108 -20.98 -11.62 4.22
C ARG A 108 -20.22 -11.47 2.91
N TYR A 109 -18.95 -11.09 2.98
CA TYR A 109 -18.11 -10.99 1.79
C TYR A 109 -17.95 -12.36 1.11
N LEU A 110 -17.70 -13.42 1.88
CA LEU A 110 -17.58 -14.78 1.37
C LEU A 110 -18.89 -15.27 0.74
N ASP A 111 -20.03 -15.03 1.40
CA ASP A 111 -21.35 -15.35 0.86
C ASP A 111 -21.58 -14.70 -0.52
N LEU A 112 -21.16 -13.43 -0.67
CA LEU A 112 -21.26 -12.68 -1.94
C LEU A 112 -20.32 -13.21 -3.03
N GLN A 113 -19.19 -13.82 -2.65
CA GLN A 113 -18.27 -14.47 -3.58
C GLN A 113 -18.75 -15.88 -3.98
N GLY A 114 -19.79 -16.41 -3.34
CA GLY A 114 -20.29 -17.76 -3.58
C GLY A 114 -19.34 -18.86 -3.09
N LEU A 115 -18.56 -18.55 -2.05
CA LEU A 115 -17.62 -19.47 -1.38
C LEU A 115 -18.21 -20.03 -0.09
#